data_AF-A0ABD2Z2G9-F1
#
_entry.id   AF-A0ABD2Z2G9-F1
#
_cell.length_a   1.000
_cell.length_b   1.000
_cell.length_c   1.000
_cell.angle_alpha   90.00
_cell.angle_beta   90.00
_cell.angle_gamma   90.00
#
_symmetry.space_group_name_H-M   'P 1'
#
loop_
_entity.id
_entity.type
_entity.pdbx_description
1 polymer ?
#
loop_
_entity_poly.entity_id
_entity_poly.type
_entity_poly.pdbx_seq_one_letter_code
_entity_poly.pdbx_strand_id
1 'polypeptide(L)'
;MAEAQVLIFFSLLAALSVTSVFALSGSPFILAHKKALLTKLKSGSERVSVTIDIYNRGLSTAYDISLTDDTWSLDVFDVVTGNTSKSWKTLDGGGHVSHSFELESKVKTVYYSAPALIKFRVPTKSKLLEAYSNPILALEILADEVTLNKYELLPWHFHHPTRELFVNFKKRSDFGAFWWWEMRGGVKDKDGTTSIFNWFRGSRKMGSGMVACRRR
;
A
#
# COMPACT_ATOMS: atom_id res chain seq x y z
N MET A 1 -49.65 -19.16 -9.50
CA MET A 1 -48.41 -18.99 -8.70
C MET A 1 -47.25 -18.40 -9.52
N ALA A 2 -47.14 -18.68 -10.82
CA ALA A 2 -46.06 -18.14 -11.66
C ALA A 2 -46.16 -16.62 -11.94
N GLU A 3 -47.36 -16.07 -12.15
CA GLU A 3 -47.52 -14.63 -12.49
C GLU A 3 -47.10 -13.69 -11.34
N ALA A 4 -47.44 -14.04 -10.11
CA ALA A 4 -47.05 -13.25 -8.94
C ALA A 4 -45.53 -13.22 -8.73
N GLN A 5 -44.82 -14.31 -9.08
CA GLN A 5 -43.36 -14.37 -8.99
C GLN A 5 -42.67 -13.51 -10.05
N VAL A 6 -43.23 -13.46 -11.27
CA VAL A 6 -42.72 -12.59 -12.35
C VAL A 6 -42.86 -11.12 -11.96
N LEU A 7 -44.01 -10.72 -11.41
CA LEU A 7 -44.26 -9.35 -10.96
C LEU A 7 -43.33 -8.93 -9.80
N ILE A 8 -43.08 -9.82 -8.84
CA ILE A 8 -42.14 -9.58 -7.74
C ILE A 8 -40.71 -9.41 -8.28
N PHE A 9 -40.29 -10.24 -9.24
CA PHE A 9 -38.95 -10.15 -9.84
C PHE A 9 -38.75 -8.84 -10.62
N PHE A 10 -39.74 -8.41 -11.40
CA PHE A 10 -39.71 -7.11 -12.08
C PHE A 10 -39.74 -5.94 -11.09
N SER A 11 -40.50 -6.05 -9.99
CA SER A 11 -40.52 -5.04 -8.92
C SER A 11 -39.17 -4.93 -8.20
N LEU A 12 -38.48 -6.05 -7.94
CA LEU A 12 -37.15 -6.06 -7.34
C LEU A 12 -36.11 -5.50 -8.31
N LEU A 13 -36.18 -5.85 -9.60
CA LEU A 13 -35.28 -5.34 -10.62
C LEU A 13 -35.48 -3.83 -10.86
N ALA A 14 -36.73 -3.34 -10.79
CA ALA A 14 -37.05 -1.92 -10.83
C ALA A 14 -36.63 -1.18 -9.55
N ALA A 15 -36.68 -1.81 -8.38
CA ALA A 15 -36.17 -1.21 -7.14
C ALA A 15 -34.63 -1.11 -7.14
N LEU A 16 -33.95 -2.10 -7.73
CA LEU A 16 -32.49 -2.13 -7.90
C LEU A 16 -31.96 -1.12 -8.94
N SER A 17 -32.79 -0.68 -9.89
CA SER A 17 -32.38 0.32 -10.89
C SER A 17 -32.40 1.76 -10.38
N VAL A 18 -33.04 2.04 -9.23
CA VAL A 18 -33.14 3.40 -8.65
C VAL A 18 -31.90 3.79 -7.83
N THR A 19 -31.04 2.84 -7.45
CA THR A 19 -29.85 3.13 -6.61
C THR A 19 -28.61 3.45 -7.45
N SER A 20 -28.61 4.58 -8.17
CA SER A 20 -27.34 5.22 -8.59
C SER A 20 -27.43 6.70 -8.92
N VAL A 21 -28.37 7.46 -8.32
CA VAL A 21 -28.24 8.92 -8.34
C VAL A 21 -27.29 9.30 -7.22
N PHE A 22 -25.99 9.22 -7.46
CA PHE A 22 -25.04 10.01 -6.68
C PHE A 22 -25.55 11.45 -6.77
N ALA A 23 -25.75 12.10 -5.62
CA ALA A 23 -26.13 13.50 -5.55
C ALA A 23 -25.03 14.34 -6.20
N LEU A 24 -25.10 14.45 -7.53
CA LEU A 24 -24.25 15.28 -8.36
C LEU A 24 -24.62 16.70 -8.01
N SER A 25 -23.86 17.31 -7.10
CA SER A 25 -24.03 18.71 -6.80
C SER A 25 -23.86 19.50 -8.10
N GLY A 26 -24.80 20.40 -8.41
CA GLY A 26 -24.67 21.36 -9.52
C GLY A 26 -23.55 22.38 -9.36
N SER A 27 -22.62 22.13 -8.44
CA SER A 27 -21.43 22.91 -8.08
C SER A 27 -20.20 22.04 -8.33
N PRO A 28 -19.00 22.60 -8.61
CA PRO A 28 -17.81 21.78 -8.70
C PRO A 28 -17.54 21.12 -7.34
N PHE A 29 -16.99 19.91 -7.39
CA PHE A 29 -16.57 19.15 -6.22
C PHE A 29 -15.18 18.60 -6.48
N ILE A 30 -14.18 19.21 -5.86
CA ILE A 30 -12.77 18.88 -6.09
C ILE A 30 -12.34 17.78 -5.12
N LEU A 31 -11.87 16.68 -5.69
CA LEU A 31 -11.21 15.59 -4.99
C LEU A 31 -9.77 15.51 -5.47
N ALA A 32 -8.81 15.46 -4.54
CA ALA A 32 -7.41 15.33 -4.88
C ALA A 32 -6.81 14.06 -4.28
N HIS A 33 -5.96 13.40 -5.04
CA HIS A 33 -5.28 12.18 -4.65
C HIS A 33 -3.78 12.30 -4.91
N LYS A 34 -3.00 12.25 -3.83
CA LYS A 34 -1.55 12.38 -3.81
C LYS A 34 -0.90 11.01 -3.65
N LYS A 35 0.03 10.70 -4.54
CA LYS A 35 0.86 9.49 -4.56
C LYS A 35 2.33 9.91 -4.47
N ALA A 36 3.12 9.14 -3.76
CA ALA A 36 4.58 9.21 -3.85
C ALA A 36 5.14 7.79 -4.01
N LEU A 37 6.09 7.66 -4.91
CA LEU A 37 6.81 6.42 -5.15
C LEU A 37 8.30 6.64 -4.89
N LEU A 38 8.84 5.85 -3.97
CA LEU A 38 10.27 5.83 -3.67
C LEU A 38 10.98 4.86 -4.61
N THR A 39 12.04 5.32 -5.27
CA THR A 39 12.85 4.51 -6.19
C THR A 39 14.33 4.64 -5.85
N LYS A 40 15.01 3.51 -5.69
CA LYS A 40 16.47 3.48 -5.50
C LYS A 40 17.17 3.58 -6.87
N LEU A 41 18.06 4.54 -7.02
CA LEU A 41 18.88 4.72 -8.22
C LEU A 41 20.16 3.88 -8.11
N LYS A 42 20.78 3.60 -9.26
CA LYS A 42 22.05 2.86 -9.33
C LYS A 42 23.22 3.58 -8.64
N SER A 43 23.11 4.89 -8.46
CA SER A 43 24.04 5.74 -7.70
C SER A 43 23.97 5.50 -6.19
N GLY A 44 22.97 4.77 -5.70
CA GLY A 44 22.68 4.63 -4.26
C GLY A 44 21.83 5.77 -3.69
N SER A 45 21.51 6.81 -4.46
CA SER A 45 20.54 7.83 -4.07
C SER A 45 19.10 7.35 -4.30
N GLU A 46 18.16 7.92 -3.55
CA GLU A 46 16.74 7.62 -3.71
C GLU A 46 15.98 8.81 -4.30
N ARG A 47 15.12 8.50 -5.25
CA ARG A 47 14.26 9.46 -5.94
C ARG A 47 12.81 9.21 -5.57
N VAL A 48 12.12 10.26 -5.14
CA VAL A 48 10.69 10.24 -4.85
C VAL A 48 9.96 10.89 -6.01
N SER A 49 9.18 10.12 -6.75
CA SER A 49 8.27 10.65 -7.76
C SER A 49 6.91 10.91 -7.11
N VAL A 50 6.51 12.18 -7.08
CA VAL A 50 5.24 12.62 -6.51
C VAL A 50 4.26 12.92 -7.64
N THR A 51 3.04 12.42 -7.51
CA THR A 51 1.94 12.71 -8.45
C THR A 51 0.69 13.09 -7.68
N ILE A 52 0.07 14.19 -8.10
CA ILE A 52 -1.18 14.68 -7.53
C ILE A 52 -2.22 14.73 -8.64
N ASP A 53 -3.19 13.84 -8.53
CA ASP A 53 -4.35 13.75 -9.41
C ASP A 53 -5.49 14.58 -8.82
N ILE A 54 -6.05 15.51 -9.60
CA ILE A 54 -7.17 16.37 -9.19
C ILE A 54 -8.37 16.05 -10.08
N TYR A 55 -9.49 15.71 -9.45
CA TYR A 55 -10.75 15.34 -10.09
C TYR A 55 -11.82 16.34 -9.74
N ASN A 56 -12.58 16.81 -10.73
CA ASN A 56 -13.84 17.49 -10.49
C ASN A 56 -14.97 16.47 -10.59
N ARG A 57 -15.47 15.99 -9.44
CA ARG A 57 -16.60 15.05 -9.38
C ARG A 57 -17.96 15.76 -9.40
N GLY A 58 -17.97 17.10 -9.46
CA GLY A 58 -19.17 17.91 -9.64
C GLY A 58 -19.57 18.03 -11.11
N LEU A 59 -20.73 18.63 -11.37
CA LEU A 59 -21.26 18.82 -12.73
C LEU A 59 -20.77 20.09 -13.41
N SER A 60 -20.45 21.13 -12.65
CA SER A 60 -20.05 22.43 -13.19
C SER A 60 -18.54 22.61 -13.20
N THR A 61 -18.05 23.45 -14.11
CA THR A 61 -16.63 23.79 -14.25
C THR A 61 -16.09 24.55 -13.02
N ALA A 62 -14.91 24.14 -12.55
CA ALA A 62 -14.09 24.89 -11.61
C ALA A 62 -13.13 25.81 -12.36
N TYR A 63 -12.85 26.98 -11.80
CA TYR A 63 -11.99 28.00 -12.41
C TYR A 63 -10.80 28.32 -11.52
N ASP A 64 -9.74 28.86 -12.12
CA ASP A 64 -8.55 29.36 -11.43
C ASP A 64 -8.01 28.34 -10.41
N ILE A 65 -7.85 27.08 -10.84
CA ILE A 65 -7.39 26.00 -9.97
C ILE A 65 -5.89 26.18 -9.74
N SER A 66 -5.47 26.26 -8.47
CA SER A 66 -4.06 26.28 -8.08
C SER A 66 -3.76 25.15 -7.10
N LEU A 67 -2.75 24.37 -7.39
CA LEU A 67 -2.15 23.35 -6.53
C LEU A 67 -0.87 23.89 -5.89
N THR A 68 -0.69 23.66 -4.60
CA THR A 68 0.54 23.95 -3.88
C THR A 68 0.82 22.83 -2.87
N ASP A 69 2.03 22.27 -2.95
CA ASP A 69 2.52 21.23 -2.05
C ASP A 69 3.84 21.68 -1.38
N ASP A 70 3.72 22.57 -0.40
CA ASP A 70 4.82 23.11 0.41
C ASP A 70 5.25 22.15 1.54
N THR A 71 4.71 20.94 1.54
CA THR A 71 4.92 19.96 2.61
C THR A 71 6.22 19.18 2.48
N TRP A 72 7.04 19.44 1.46
CA TRP A 72 8.31 18.76 1.21
C TRP A 72 9.49 19.60 1.72
N SER A 73 10.10 19.16 2.82
CA SER A 73 11.21 19.88 3.46
C SER A 73 12.48 19.86 2.60
N LEU A 74 13.06 21.05 2.39
CA LEU A 74 14.32 21.24 1.66
C LEU A 74 15.54 20.68 2.42
N ASP A 75 15.41 20.44 3.73
CA ASP A 75 16.44 19.79 4.54
C ASP A 75 16.53 18.29 4.26
N VAL A 76 15.42 17.69 3.81
CA VAL A 76 15.31 16.24 3.52
C VAL A 76 15.42 15.96 2.02
N PHE A 77 14.93 16.86 1.18
CA PHE A 77 14.81 16.65 -0.26
C PHE A 77 15.36 17.82 -1.09
N ASP A 78 15.92 17.49 -2.25
CA ASP A 78 16.09 18.44 -3.36
C ASP A 78 15.02 18.22 -4.41
N VAL A 79 14.47 19.31 -4.97
CA VAL A 79 13.61 19.22 -6.15
C VAL A 79 14.49 19.05 -7.38
N VAL A 80 14.39 17.91 -8.04
CA VAL A 80 15.19 17.61 -9.23
C VAL A 80 14.48 18.04 -10.51
N THR A 81 13.17 17.77 -10.58
CA THR A 81 12.36 18.03 -11.78
C THR A 81 11.00 18.57 -11.40
N GLY A 82 10.58 19.63 -12.09
CA GLY A 82 9.26 20.23 -11.91
C GLY A 82 9.17 21.16 -10.70
N ASN A 83 7.96 21.64 -10.42
CA ASN A 83 7.67 22.52 -9.29
C ASN A 83 6.64 21.83 -8.38
N THR A 84 6.65 22.15 -7.09
CA THR A 84 5.62 21.68 -6.15
C THR A 84 4.28 22.42 -6.29
N SER A 85 4.18 23.36 -7.23
CA SER A 85 2.99 24.15 -7.52
C SER A 85 2.62 24.11 -9.00
N LYS A 86 1.32 24.10 -9.30
CA LYS A 86 0.80 24.16 -10.67
C LYS A 86 -0.57 24.85 -10.70
N SER A 87 -0.90 25.51 -11.80
CA SER A 87 -2.21 26.14 -11.99
C SER A 87 -2.86 25.74 -13.32
N TRP A 88 -4.19 25.67 -13.30
CA TRP A 88 -5.03 25.41 -14.47
C TRP A 88 -6.16 26.45 -14.52
N LYS A 89 -6.47 26.93 -15.73
CA LYS A 89 -7.52 27.93 -15.92
C LYS A 89 -8.90 27.38 -15.61
N THR A 90 -9.19 26.17 -16.08
CA THR A 90 -10.50 25.52 -15.94
C THR A 90 -10.36 24.03 -15.73
N LEU A 91 -11.35 23.44 -15.06
CA LEU A 91 -11.53 22.00 -14.94
C LEU A 91 -13.02 21.67 -15.01
N ASP A 92 -13.43 21.11 -16.14
CA ASP A 92 -14.84 20.80 -16.41
C ASP A 92 -15.40 19.73 -15.46
N GLY A 93 -16.72 19.71 -15.32
CA GLY A 93 -17.42 18.70 -14.54
C GLY A 93 -17.12 17.29 -15.04
N GLY A 94 -16.76 16.37 -14.15
CA GLY A 94 -16.28 15.02 -14.49
C GLY A 94 -14.84 14.97 -15.00
N GLY A 95 -14.17 16.10 -15.23
CA GLY A 95 -12.80 16.18 -15.72
C GLY A 95 -11.75 15.86 -14.66
N HIS A 96 -10.51 15.64 -15.12
CA HIS A 96 -9.35 15.48 -14.25
C HIS A 96 -8.09 16.11 -14.84
N VAL A 97 -7.17 16.50 -13.97
CA VAL A 97 -5.81 16.94 -14.29
C VAL A 97 -4.83 16.25 -13.37
N SER A 98 -3.58 16.13 -13.80
CA SER A 98 -2.51 15.52 -13.00
C SER A 98 -1.26 16.39 -13.08
N HIS A 99 -0.52 16.44 -11.98
CA HIS A 99 0.77 17.12 -11.91
C HIS A 99 1.78 16.25 -11.16
N SER A 100 3.00 16.20 -11.70
CA SER A 100 4.09 15.40 -11.14
C SER A 100 5.36 16.21 -11.01
N PHE A 101 6.13 15.88 -9.97
CA PHE A 101 7.47 16.41 -9.74
C PHE A 101 8.33 15.34 -9.06
N GLU A 102 9.63 15.53 -9.13
CA GLU A 102 10.60 14.55 -8.62
C GLU A 102 11.52 15.19 -7.60
N LEU A 103 11.72 14.45 -6.52
CA LEU A 103 12.58 14.81 -5.41
C LEU A 103 13.72 13.82 -5.30
N GLU A 104 14.88 14.27 -4.83
CA GLU A 104 16.01 13.42 -4.45
C GLU A 104 16.25 13.55 -2.95
N SER A 105 16.39 12.41 -2.27
CA SER A 105 16.60 12.40 -0.82
C SER A 105 18.04 12.71 -0.44
N LYS A 106 18.21 13.55 0.59
CA LYS A 106 19.53 13.88 1.18
C LYS A 106 19.85 13.07 2.42
N VAL A 107 18.83 12.76 3.23
CA VAL A 107 18.99 12.25 4.60
C VAL A 107 18.18 10.98 4.78
N LYS A 108 18.76 10.01 5.48
CA LYS A 108 18.08 8.79 5.92
C LYS A 108 17.08 9.11 7.03
N THR A 109 15.79 8.95 6.74
CA THR A 109 14.73 9.28 7.69
C THR A 109 13.41 8.61 7.30
N VAL A 110 12.46 8.58 8.22
CA VAL A 110 11.06 8.25 7.92
C VAL A 110 10.30 9.55 7.69
N TYR A 111 9.76 9.75 6.49
CA TYR A 111 9.07 10.98 6.12
C TYR A 111 7.56 10.80 6.04
N TYR A 112 6.82 11.73 6.66
CA TYR A 112 5.37 11.82 6.57
C TYR A 112 5.01 13.08 5.79
N SER A 113 4.34 12.92 4.65
CA SER A 113 3.94 14.06 3.83
C SER A 113 2.51 14.47 4.12
N ALA A 114 2.31 15.76 4.40
CA ALA A 114 0.99 16.33 4.61
C ALA A 114 0.20 16.46 3.27
N PRO A 115 -1.12 16.66 3.36
CA PRO A 115 -1.94 16.96 2.20
C PRO A 115 -1.47 18.19 1.42
N ALA A 116 -1.52 18.12 0.09
CA ALA A 116 -1.36 19.29 -0.76
C ALA A 116 -2.63 20.14 -0.76
N LEU A 117 -2.47 21.45 -0.92
CA LEU A 117 -3.55 22.44 -0.95
C LEU A 117 -3.98 22.72 -2.39
N ILE A 118 -5.28 22.64 -2.65
CA ILE A 118 -5.90 23.02 -3.91
C ILE A 118 -6.85 24.18 -3.63
N LYS A 119 -6.66 25.30 -4.32
CA LYS A 119 -7.60 26.42 -4.32
C LYS A 119 -8.31 26.52 -5.66
N PHE A 120 -9.57 26.89 -5.65
CA PHE A 120 -10.36 27.05 -6.87
C PHE A 120 -11.51 28.04 -6.66
N ARG A 121 -12.02 28.56 -7.77
CA ARG A 121 -13.17 29.47 -7.82
C ARG A 121 -14.39 28.75 -8.40
N VAL A 122 -15.55 29.11 -7.84
CA VAL A 122 -16.87 28.75 -8.36
C VAL A 122 -17.55 30.04 -8.81
N PRO A 123 -18.07 30.17 -10.04
CA PRO A 123 -18.62 31.43 -10.54
C PRO A 123 -19.72 32.03 -9.66
N THR A 124 -20.52 31.18 -9.00
CA THR A 124 -21.62 31.58 -8.12
C THR A 124 -21.16 31.99 -6.71
N LYS A 125 -19.86 31.86 -6.38
CA LYS A 125 -19.30 32.18 -5.06
C LYS A 125 -18.14 33.16 -5.20
N SER A 126 -18.19 34.26 -4.46
CA SER A 126 -17.13 35.27 -4.46
C SER A 126 -15.84 34.81 -3.76
N LYS A 127 -15.95 33.89 -2.79
CA LYS A 127 -14.82 33.37 -2.01
C LYS A 127 -14.15 32.17 -2.72
N LEU A 128 -12.81 32.17 -2.73
CA LEU A 128 -12.02 30.99 -3.11
C LEU A 128 -12.31 29.83 -2.16
N LEU A 129 -12.47 28.65 -2.74
CA LEU A 129 -12.65 27.40 -2.01
C LEU A 129 -11.35 26.63 -1.95
N GLU A 130 -11.22 25.81 -0.92
CA GLU A 130 -10.04 24.99 -0.65
C GLU A 130 -10.43 23.52 -0.62
N ALA A 131 -9.55 22.67 -1.14
CA ALA A 131 -9.60 21.23 -1.06
C ALA A 131 -8.21 20.70 -0.73
N TYR A 132 -8.15 19.52 -0.13
CA TYR A 132 -6.90 18.89 0.29
C TYR A 132 -6.77 17.51 -0.33
N SER A 133 -5.55 17.10 -0.66
CA SER A 133 -5.27 15.72 -1.03
C SER A 133 -5.32 14.79 0.19
N ASN A 134 -5.16 13.49 -0.02
CA ASN A 134 -4.78 12.60 1.07
C ASN A 134 -3.33 12.92 1.56
N PRO A 135 -3.03 12.67 2.85
CA PRO A 135 -1.65 12.55 3.31
C PRO A 135 -1.01 11.27 2.73
N ILE A 136 0.32 11.23 2.67
CA ILE A 136 1.07 10.02 2.31
C ILE A 136 1.52 9.33 3.60
N LEU A 137 1.45 7.99 3.59
CA LEU A 137 2.02 7.15 4.65
C LEU A 137 3.55 7.31 4.74
N ALA A 138 4.13 6.78 5.81
CA ALA A 138 5.57 6.80 6.07
C ALA A 138 6.38 6.34 4.84
N LEU A 139 7.26 7.22 4.35
CA LEU A 139 8.29 6.88 3.37
C LEU A 139 9.58 6.59 4.12
N GLU A 140 10.06 5.36 4.05
CA GLU A 140 11.35 4.96 4.63
C GLU A 140 12.47 5.30 3.65
N ILE A 141 13.10 6.46 3.85
CA ILE A 141 14.10 7.02 2.94
C ILE A 141 15.49 6.56 3.36
N LEU A 142 16.25 6.09 2.37
CA LEU A 142 17.60 5.54 2.48
C LEU A 142 17.68 4.46 3.55
N ALA A 143 16.58 3.73 3.76
CA ALA A 143 16.56 2.60 4.68
C ALA A 143 17.51 1.52 4.16
N ASP A 144 18.28 0.95 5.08
CA ASP A 144 19.17 -0.15 4.74
C ASP A 144 18.30 -1.27 4.17
N GLU A 145 18.69 -1.80 3.02
CA GLU A 145 18.12 -3.05 2.57
C GLU A 145 18.37 -4.05 3.70
N VAL A 146 17.30 -4.58 4.30
CA VAL A 146 17.44 -5.72 5.21
C VAL A 146 17.91 -6.86 4.31
N THR A 147 19.22 -6.94 4.11
CA THR A 147 19.87 -8.13 3.61
C THR A 147 19.56 -9.19 4.65
N LEU A 148 18.49 -9.94 4.42
CA LEU A 148 18.37 -11.27 4.99
C LEU A 148 19.55 -12.02 4.42
N ASN A 149 20.70 -11.91 5.10
CA ASN A 149 21.84 -12.76 4.85
C ASN A 149 21.28 -14.17 4.82
N LYS A 150 21.34 -14.75 3.63
CA LYS A 150 20.98 -16.13 3.28
C LYS A 150 21.24 -17.01 4.49
N TYR A 151 20.18 -17.33 5.23
CA TYR A 151 20.17 -18.10 6.48
C TYR A 151 21.55 -18.52 6.95
N GLU A 152 22.28 -17.64 7.62
CA GLU A 152 23.36 -18.10 8.48
C GLU A 152 22.65 -18.78 9.65
N LEU A 153 22.32 -20.05 9.43
CA LEU A 153 22.01 -21.00 10.48
C LEU A 153 23.27 -21.09 11.32
N LEU A 154 23.48 -20.12 12.20
CA LEU A 154 24.37 -20.31 13.32
C LEU A 154 23.81 -21.54 14.04
N PRO A 155 24.56 -22.65 14.13
CA PRO A 155 24.13 -23.75 14.94
C PRO A 155 23.92 -23.19 16.35
N TRP A 156 22.69 -23.25 16.82
CA TRP A 156 22.39 -23.02 18.22
C TRP A 156 23.12 -24.12 19.00
N HIS A 157 24.35 -23.85 19.42
CA HIS A 157 25.06 -24.69 20.38
C HIS A 157 24.40 -24.46 21.74
N PHE A 158 23.26 -25.12 21.97
CA PHE A 158 22.81 -25.40 23.32
C PHE A 158 23.77 -26.42 23.90
N HIS A 159 24.63 -25.98 24.80
CA HIS A 159 25.47 -26.88 25.55
C HIS A 159 24.58 -27.63 26.55
N HIS A 160 24.05 -28.78 26.15
CA HIS A 160 23.58 -29.81 27.06
C HIS A 160 24.59 -30.95 27.08
N PRO A 161 24.98 -31.50 28.26
CA PRO A 161 26.23 -32.28 28.36
C PRO A 161 26.21 -33.65 27.69
N THR A 162 25.09 -34.12 27.12
CA THR A 162 24.97 -35.56 26.79
C THR A 162 24.08 -35.95 25.61
N ARG A 163 23.47 -35.05 24.81
CA ARG A 163 22.58 -35.44 23.71
C ARG A 163 22.67 -34.54 22.47
N GLU A 164 22.69 -35.15 21.28
CA GLU A 164 22.59 -34.44 20.01
C GLU A 164 21.14 -34.46 19.50
N LEU A 165 20.59 -33.28 19.26
CA LEU A 165 19.29 -33.09 18.61
C LEU A 165 19.53 -32.76 17.14
N PHE A 166 18.88 -33.51 16.26
CA PHE A 166 18.92 -33.23 14.82
C PHE A 166 17.52 -32.88 14.32
N VAL A 167 17.43 -31.77 13.61
CA VAL A 167 16.21 -31.33 12.92
C VAL A 167 16.51 -31.34 11.43
N ASN A 168 15.72 -32.08 10.66
CA ASN A 168 15.90 -32.18 9.22
C ASN A 168 14.71 -31.58 8.48
N PHE A 169 14.97 -30.61 7.63
CA PHE A 169 13.97 -29.99 6.77
C PHE A 169 14.01 -30.66 5.38
N LYS A 170 12.95 -31.37 5.02
CA LYS A 170 12.81 -31.94 3.67
C LYS A 170 11.71 -31.21 2.90
N LYS A 171 12.10 -30.38 1.93
CA LYS A 171 11.18 -29.80 0.93
C LYS A 171 10.67 -30.93 0.04
N ARG A 172 9.34 -31.07 -0.11
CA ARG A 172 8.75 -32.26 -0.77
C ARG A 172 8.13 -32.05 -2.15
N SER A 173 7.71 -30.85 -2.54
CA SER A 173 7.39 -30.50 -3.94
C SER A 173 6.99 -29.02 -4.09
N ASP A 174 7.07 -28.50 -5.31
CA ASP A 174 6.51 -27.21 -5.73
C ASP A 174 5.27 -27.46 -6.60
N PHE A 175 4.07 -27.24 -6.05
CA PHE A 175 2.81 -27.26 -6.79
C PHE A 175 1.99 -26.00 -6.42
N GLY A 176 2.06 -24.98 -7.26
CA GLY A 176 1.29 -23.74 -7.10
C GLY A 176 1.60 -22.92 -5.83
N ALA A 177 0.79 -21.90 -5.57
CA ALA A 177 0.96 -20.88 -4.52
C ALA A 177 0.82 -21.37 -3.06
N PHE A 178 1.18 -22.63 -2.80
CA PHE A 178 1.08 -23.29 -1.51
C PHE A 178 2.39 -23.99 -1.19
N TRP A 179 3.10 -23.48 -0.17
CA TRP A 179 4.33 -24.10 0.31
C TRP A 179 3.98 -25.13 1.38
N TRP A 180 4.50 -26.34 1.20
CA TRP A 180 4.32 -27.46 2.12
C TRP A 180 5.64 -27.86 2.76
N TRP A 181 5.66 -27.99 4.09
CA TRP A 181 6.81 -28.50 4.83
C TRP A 181 6.39 -29.58 5.83
N GLU A 182 7.32 -30.47 6.13
CA GLU A 182 7.17 -31.54 7.13
C GLU A 182 8.41 -31.48 8.03
N MET A 183 8.21 -31.24 9.34
CA MET A 183 9.31 -31.27 10.30
C MET A 183 9.43 -32.66 10.91
N ARG A 184 10.60 -33.28 10.74
CA ARG A 184 10.96 -34.48 11.49
C ARG A 184 12.13 -34.17 12.41
N GLY A 185 11.89 -34.33 13.70
CA GLY A 185 12.93 -34.34 14.72
C GLY A 185 13.15 -35.76 15.21
N GLY A 186 14.37 -36.09 15.59
CA GLY A 186 14.68 -37.34 16.23
C GLY A 186 15.73 -37.14 17.31
N VAL A 187 15.68 -38.00 18.33
CA VAL A 187 16.74 -38.14 19.32
C VAL A 187 17.51 -39.41 18.97
N LYS A 188 18.83 -39.29 18.87
CA LYS A 188 19.74 -40.43 18.80
C LYS A 188 20.45 -40.56 20.12
N ASP A 189 20.26 -41.71 20.76
CA ASP A 189 21.00 -42.06 21.97
C ASP A 189 22.34 -42.72 21.59
N LYS A 190 23.30 -42.71 22.52
CA LYS A 190 24.69 -43.17 22.27
C LYS A 190 24.83 -44.67 21.97
N ASP A 191 23.78 -45.43 22.23
CA ASP A 191 23.64 -46.86 21.92
C ASP A 191 23.16 -47.13 20.48
N GLY A 192 22.88 -46.07 19.70
CA GLY A 192 22.40 -46.16 18.33
C GLY A 192 20.87 -46.18 18.20
N THR A 193 20.14 -46.17 19.32
CA THR A 193 18.67 -46.18 19.31
C THR A 193 18.15 -44.82 18.85
N THR A 194 17.28 -44.81 17.82
CA THR A 194 16.72 -43.56 17.24
C THR A 194 15.22 -43.47 17.52
N SER A 195 14.81 -42.48 18.29
CA SER A 195 13.38 -42.15 18.50
C SER A 195 12.98 -40.96 17.65
N ILE A 196 12.00 -41.14 16.76
CA ILE A 196 11.52 -40.11 15.82
C ILE A 196 10.23 -39.52 16.37
N PHE A 197 10.15 -38.19 16.45
CA PHE A 197 8.93 -37.47 16.79
C PHE A 197 8.45 -36.66 15.59
N ASN A 198 7.18 -36.83 15.23
CA ASN A 198 6.52 -36.00 14.22
C ASN A 198 5.92 -34.77 14.91
N TRP A 199 6.43 -33.59 14.60
CA TRP A 199 5.87 -32.33 15.07
C TRP A 199 5.33 -31.53 13.88
N PHE A 200 3.99 -31.49 13.81
CA PHE A 200 3.17 -30.57 13.01
C PHE A 200 3.21 -30.64 11.47
N ARG A 201 2.01 -30.43 10.90
CA ARG A 201 1.73 -30.17 9.49
C ARG A 201 1.29 -28.71 9.37
N GLY A 202 1.90 -27.93 8.49
CA GLY A 202 1.51 -26.53 8.26
C GLY A 202 1.63 -26.13 6.80
N SER A 203 0.79 -25.19 6.37
CA SER A 203 0.83 -24.60 5.03
C SER A 203 0.76 -23.08 5.11
N ARG A 204 1.45 -22.38 4.19
CA ARG A 204 1.39 -20.91 4.05
C ARG A 204 0.83 -20.51 2.70
N LYS A 205 -0.03 -19.49 2.70
CA LYS A 205 -0.44 -18.70 1.52
C LYS A 205 0.22 -17.31 1.63
N MET A 206 0.79 -16.80 0.54
CA MET A 206 1.49 -15.50 0.53
C MET A 206 0.56 -14.36 0.99
N GLY A 207 1.01 -13.55 1.96
CA GLY A 207 0.35 -12.29 2.33
C GLY A 207 0.04 -12.05 3.82
N SER A 208 0.46 -12.89 4.77
CA SER A 208 0.29 -12.57 6.21
C SER A 208 1.40 -13.12 7.09
N GLY A 209 1.77 -12.33 8.09
CA GLY A 209 2.80 -12.61 9.08
C GLY A 209 2.54 -13.88 9.89
N MET A 210 3.60 -14.40 10.51
CA MET A 210 3.55 -15.57 11.37
C MET A 210 2.67 -15.30 12.60
N VAL A 211 1.52 -15.96 12.69
CA VAL A 211 0.80 -16.12 13.96
C VAL A 211 1.12 -17.52 14.49
N ALA A 212 1.99 -17.57 15.50
CA ALA A 212 2.22 -18.80 16.25
C ALA A 212 1.04 -19.01 17.20
N CYS A 213 0.17 -19.97 16.89
CA CYS A 213 -0.89 -20.39 17.78
C CYS A 213 -0.34 -21.46 18.74
N ARG A 214 -0.16 -21.10 20.01
CA ARG A 214 0.23 -22.02 21.08
C ARG A 214 -0.99 -22.86 21.46
N ARG A 215 -0.98 -24.17 21.19
CA ARG A 215 -1.93 -25.08 21.87
C ARG A 215 -1.45 -25.29 23.31
N ARG A 216 -2.39 -25.20 24.25
CA ARG A 216 -2.25 -25.79 25.58
C ARG A 216 -2.12 -27.30 25.47
#